data_AF-A0A353GTU2-F1
#
_entry.id   AF-A0A353GTU2-F1
#
_cell.length_a   1.000
_cell.length_b   1.000
_cell.length_c   1.000
_cell.angle_alpha   90.00
_cell.angle_beta   90.00
_cell.angle_gamma   90.00
#
_symmetry.space_group_name_H-M   'P 1'
#
loop_
_entity.id
_entity.type
_entity.pdbx_description
1 polymer ?
#
loop_
_entity_poly.entity_id
_entity_poly.type
_entity_poly.pdbx_seq_one_letter_code
_entity_poly.pdbx_strand_id
1 'polypeptide(L)'
;MDGDREKCIAAGMDDYISKPVNCELMFQFIEKYCKPHNEAPARADAFKEQIQEFAAQTGLGEEDVLELFKEFMDSLPEVIVKMGKAIQQEDYVELKKIAHQLKGSSGNLRMNNIADKAIQIEKYASDSKKEQCLELFKDLKKNYRMNLKLIYHSNGLMIKFFF
;
A
#
# COMPACT_ATOMS: atom_id res chain seq x y z
N MET A 1 25.22 11.28 8.80
CA MET A 1 24.68 10.05 8.18
C MET A 1 23.24 9.79 8.64
N ASP A 2 22.83 10.21 9.84
CA ASP A 2 21.45 10.07 10.34
C ASP A 2 20.39 10.77 9.46
N GLY A 3 20.75 11.89 8.83
CA GLY A 3 19.84 12.63 7.95
C GLY A 3 19.40 11.87 6.69
N ASP A 4 20.16 10.90 6.18
CA ASP A 4 19.74 10.13 4.99
C ASP A 4 18.76 9.02 5.37
N ARG A 5 18.97 8.39 6.53
CA ARG A 5 18.00 7.45 7.10
C ARG A 5 16.67 8.15 7.37
N GLU A 6 16.71 9.32 8.01
CA GLU A 6 15.51 10.10 8.29
C GLU A 6 14.82 10.55 7.01
N LYS A 7 15.55 10.96 5.97
CA LYS A 7 14.98 11.27 4.66
C LYS A 7 14.33 10.05 3.98
N CYS A 8 14.95 8.87 4.03
CA CYS A 8 14.38 7.65 3.45
C CYS A 8 13.12 7.20 4.20
N ILE A 9 13.13 7.23 5.53
CA ILE A 9 11.96 6.95 6.36
C ILE A 9 10.86 8.00 6.13
N ALA A 10 11.23 9.28 6.01
CA ALA A 10 10.30 10.37 5.67
C ALA A 10 9.76 10.26 4.24
N ALA A 11 10.48 9.63 3.34
CA ALA A 11 10.00 9.26 2.01
C ALA A 11 9.09 8.02 2.03
N GLY A 12 8.75 7.47 3.20
CA GLY A 12 7.80 6.35 3.32
C GLY A 12 8.42 4.96 3.23
N MET A 13 9.76 4.84 3.14
CA MET A 13 10.48 3.57 3.17
C MET A 13 10.37 2.91 4.55
N ASP A 14 10.37 1.57 4.62
CA ASP A 14 10.27 0.87 5.91
C ASP A 14 11.58 0.81 6.67
N ASP A 15 12.71 0.83 5.97
CA ASP A 15 14.04 0.85 6.53
C ASP A 15 15.04 1.42 5.51
N TYR A 16 16.27 1.63 5.97
CA TYR A 16 17.35 2.23 5.17
C TYR A 16 18.61 1.37 5.28
N ILE A 17 19.23 1.07 4.14
CA ILE A 17 20.56 0.46 4.07
C ILE A 17 21.53 1.52 3.54
N SER A 18 22.47 1.95 4.40
CA SER A 18 23.53 2.88 4.00
C SER A 18 24.50 2.22 3.02
N LYS A 19 25.08 3.02 2.11
CA LYS A 19 26.23 2.57 1.31
C LYS A 19 27.53 2.61 2.14
N PRO A 20 28.51 1.73 1.85
CA PRO A 20 28.41 0.57 0.95
C PRO A 20 27.41 -0.46 1.50
N VAL A 21 26.66 -1.10 0.61
CA VAL A 21 25.58 -2.02 0.98
C VAL A 21 26.14 -3.17 1.81
N ASN A 22 25.68 -3.30 3.06
CA ASN A 22 26.00 -4.43 3.90
C ASN A 22 25.06 -5.60 3.55
N CYS A 23 25.60 -6.64 2.92
CA CYS A 23 24.83 -7.80 2.48
C CYS A 23 24.16 -8.56 3.63
N GLU A 24 24.80 -8.67 4.80
CA GLU A 24 24.20 -9.34 5.96
C GLU A 24 22.98 -8.58 6.47
N LEU A 25 23.10 -7.25 6.60
CA LEU A 25 21.97 -6.39 6.98
C LEU A 25 20.84 -6.45 5.93
N MET A 26 21.21 -6.53 4.64
CA MET A 26 20.25 -6.71 3.56
C MET A 26 19.49 -8.04 3.69
N PHE A 27 20.18 -9.15 3.92
CA PHE A 27 19.53 -10.45 4.14
C PHE A 27 18.64 -10.45 5.38
N GLN A 28 19.06 -9.82 6.47
CA GLN A 28 18.22 -9.64 7.65
C GLN A 28 16.95 -8.84 7.34
N PHE A 29 17.04 -7.79 6.52
CA PHE A 29 15.87 -7.04 6.07
C PHE A 29 14.97 -7.88 5.16
N ILE A 30 15.55 -8.65 4.24
CA ILE A 30 14.79 -9.58 3.40
C ILE A 30 14.06 -10.60 4.28
N GLU A 31 14.72 -11.25 5.25
CA GLU A 31 14.04 -12.19 6.16
C GLU A 31 12.96 -11.51 7.03
N LYS A 32 13.25 -10.31 7.53
CA LYS A 32 12.31 -9.52 8.34
C LYS A 32 11.04 -9.16 7.56
N TYR A 33 11.18 -8.79 6.30
CA TYR A 33 10.07 -8.28 5.47
C TYR A 33 9.46 -9.33 4.52
N CYS A 34 10.17 -10.43 4.24
CA CYS A 34 9.72 -11.56 3.42
C CYS A 34 9.58 -12.84 4.27
N LYS A 35 8.57 -12.88 5.15
CA LYS A 35 8.15 -14.16 5.74
C LYS A 35 7.37 -14.98 4.70
N PRO A 36 7.67 -16.30 4.55
CA PRO A 36 6.83 -17.18 3.75
C PRO A 36 5.43 -17.25 4.40
N HIS A 37 4.41 -16.99 3.59
CA HIS A 37 3.03 -16.87 4.08
C HIS A 37 2.23 -18.10 3.67
N ASN A 38 1.78 -18.89 4.66
CA ASN A 38 1.00 -20.12 4.44
C ASN A 38 -0.47 -19.87 4.05
N GLU A 39 -0.94 -18.62 3.96
CA GLU A 39 -2.34 -18.29 3.58
C GLU A 39 -2.49 -17.90 2.09
N ALA A 40 -1.48 -18.17 1.25
CA ALA A 40 -1.48 -17.76 -0.16
C ALA A 40 -2.66 -18.29 -1.01
N PRO A 41 -3.14 -19.55 -0.86
CA PRO A 41 -4.18 -20.10 -1.74
C PRO A 41 -5.54 -19.41 -1.54
N ALA A 42 -6.02 -19.33 -0.28
CA ALA A 42 -7.32 -18.74 0.04
C ALA A 42 -7.44 -17.25 -0.37
N ARG A 43 -6.32 -16.51 -0.39
CA ARG A 43 -6.29 -15.12 -0.86
C ARG A 43 -6.28 -14.99 -2.38
N ALA A 44 -5.63 -15.92 -3.08
CA ALA A 44 -5.67 -15.93 -4.54
C ALA A 44 -7.10 -16.19 -5.04
N ASP A 45 -7.80 -17.12 -4.39
CA ASP A 45 -9.20 -17.42 -4.70
C ASP A 45 -10.12 -16.21 -4.45
N ALA A 46 -10.00 -15.57 -3.27
CA ALA A 46 -10.78 -14.38 -2.95
C ALA A 46 -10.48 -13.19 -3.90
N PHE A 47 -9.23 -13.03 -4.32
CA PHE A 47 -8.86 -11.99 -5.30
C PHE A 47 -9.47 -12.26 -6.68
N LYS A 48 -9.46 -13.53 -7.12
CA LYS A 48 -10.07 -13.94 -8.37
C LYS A 48 -11.59 -13.72 -8.34
N GLU A 49 -12.25 -14.10 -7.26
CA GLU A 49 -13.68 -13.86 -7.04
C GLU A 49 -14.00 -12.36 -7.13
N GLN A 50 -13.19 -11.51 -6.51
CA GLN A 50 -13.35 -10.05 -6.60
C GLN A 50 -13.25 -9.52 -8.04
N ILE A 51 -12.30 -10.01 -8.84
CA ILE A 51 -12.18 -9.64 -10.26
C ILE A 51 -13.43 -10.07 -11.04
N GLN A 52 -13.89 -11.30 -10.81
CA GLN A 52 -15.07 -11.86 -11.49
C GLN A 52 -16.35 -11.10 -11.15
N GLU A 53 -16.56 -10.80 -9.87
CA GLU A 53 -17.71 -10.01 -9.42
C GLU A 53 -17.69 -8.60 -10.01
N PHE A 54 -16.52 -7.96 -10.02
CA PHE A 54 -16.39 -6.61 -10.57
C PHE A 54 -16.62 -6.61 -12.09
N ALA A 55 -16.07 -7.57 -12.81
CA ALA A 55 -16.31 -7.77 -14.24
C ALA A 55 -17.82 -7.98 -14.53
N ALA A 56 -18.48 -8.86 -13.79
CA ALA A 56 -19.91 -9.15 -13.94
C ALA A 56 -20.80 -7.92 -13.68
N GLN A 57 -20.45 -7.08 -12.70
CA GLN A 57 -21.23 -5.90 -12.35
C GLN A 57 -21.02 -4.72 -13.31
N THR A 58 -19.83 -4.61 -13.89
CA THR A 58 -19.46 -3.49 -14.79
C THR A 58 -19.64 -3.82 -16.26
N GLY A 59 -19.74 -5.10 -16.61
CA GLY A 59 -19.77 -5.58 -17.98
C GLY A 59 -18.40 -5.58 -18.67
N LEU A 60 -17.31 -5.36 -17.92
CA LEU A 60 -15.93 -5.41 -18.42
C LEU A 60 -15.42 -6.84 -18.51
N GLY A 61 -14.37 -7.06 -19.31
CA GLY A 61 -13.63 -8.33 -19.29
C GLY A 61 -12.76 -8.44 -18.03
N GLU A 62 -12.52 -9.67 -17.55
CA GLU A 62 -11.65 -9.91 -16.38
C GLU A 62 -10.23 -9.34 -16.59
N GLU A 63 -9.73 -9.34 -17.83
CA GLU A 63 -8.42 -8.76 -18.19
C GLU A 63 -8.39 -7.23 -18.04
N ASP A 64 -9.44 -6.54 -18.49
CA ASP A 64 -9.56 -5.08 -18.36
C ASP A 64 -9.66 -4.67 -16.88
N VAL A 65 -10.41 -5.45 -16.08
CA VAL A 65 -10.52 -5.23 -14.64
C VAL A 65 -9.16 -5.41 -13.95
N LEU A 66 -8.41 -6.44 -14.35
CA LEU A 66 -7.08 -6.68 -13.83
C LEU A 66 -6.11 -5.54 -14.17
N GLU A 67 -6.19 -4.98 -15.39
CA GLU A 67 -5.42 -3.81 -15.79
C GLU A 67 -5.77 -2.58 -14.96
N LEU A 68 -7.07 -2.31 -14.76
CA LEU A 68 -7.54 -1.20 -13.92
C LEU A 68 -7.04 -1.32 -12.46
N PHE A 69 -7.04 -2.54 -11.91
CA PHE A 69 -6.51 -2.82 -10.59
C PHE A 69 -4.99 -2.62 -10.54
N LYS A 70 -4.25 -3.01 -11.59
CA LYS A 70 -2.81 -2.77 -11.70
C LYS A 70 -2.49 -1.29 -11.73
N GLU A 71 -3.17 -0.50 -12.58
CA GLU A 71 -2.97 0.94 -12.68
C GLU A 71 -3.21 1.64 -11.34
N PHE A 72 -4.28 1.26 -10.64
CA PHE A 72 -4.56 1.79 -9.30
C PHE A 72 -3.42 1.46 -8.34
N MET A 73 -2.98 0.21 -8.29
CA MET A 73 -1.91 -0.21 -7.40
C MET A 73 -0.58 0.46 -7.71
N ASP A 74 -0.27 0.70 -8.98
CA ASP A 74 0.93 1.41 -9.41
C ASP A 74 0.90 2.89 -9.03
N SER A 75 -0.28 3.48 -8.80
CA SER A 75 -0.43 4.84 -8.29
C SER A 75 -0.21 4.98 -6.77
N LEU A 76 -0.41 3.90 -6.01
CA LEU A 76 -0.39 3.94 -4.54
C LEU A 76 0.96 4.26 -3.89
N PRO A 77 2.14 3.90 -4.43
CA PRO A 77 3.42 4.31 -3.86
C PRO A 77 3.51 5.80 -3.59
N GLU A 78 3.20 6.64 -4.58
CA GLU A 78 3.30 8.09 -4.45
C GLU A 78 2.32 8.61 -3.38
N VAL A 79 1.11 8.06 -3.35
CA VAL A 79 0.09 8.37 -2.34
C VAL A 79 0.59 8.02 -0.93
N ILE A 80 1.15 6.82 -0.75
CA ILE A 80 1.69 6.34 0.53
C ILE A 80 2.83 7.26 1.01
N VAL A 81 3.74 7.67 0.12
CA VAL A 81 4.82 8.60 0.46
C VAL A 81 4.24 9.95 0.93
N LYS A 82 3.29 10.52 0.19
CA LYS A 82 2.66 11.80 0.55
C LYS A 82 1.93 11.72 1.89
N MET A 83 1.17 10.65 2.14
CA MET A 83 0.50 10.42 3.43
C MET A 83 1.50 10.32 4.58
N GLY A 84 2.59 9.56 4.40
CA GLY A 84 3.64 9.43 5.41
C GLY A 84 4.27 10.77 5.79
N LYS A 85 4.57 11.61 4.79
CA LYS A 85 5.08 12.97 5.01
C LYS A 85 4.09 13.84 5.76
N ALA A 86 2.82 13.86 5.34
CA ALA A 86 1.78 14.65 5.97
C ALA A 86 1.58 14.25 7.45
N ILE A 87 1.61 12.95 7.77
CA ILE A 87 1.54 12.46 9.16
C ILE A 87 2.75 12.92 9.99
N GLN A 88 3.96 12.86 9.42
CA GLN A 88 5.17 13.27 10.14
C GLN A 88 5.20 14.77 10.44
N GLN A 89 4.75 15.58 9.48
CA GLN A 89 4.70 17.03 9.58
C GLN A 89 3.45 17.54 10.30
N GLU A 90 2.55 16.65 10.72
CA GLU A 90 1.25 16.97 11.32
C GLU A 90 0.39 17.89 10.42
N ASP A 91 0.57 17.77 9.10
CA ASP A 91 -0.24 18.45 8.11
C ASP A 91 -1.55 17.67 7.90
N TYR A 92 -2.46 17.82 8.87
CA TYR A 92 -3.76 17.14 8.85
C TYR A 92 -4.66 17.61 7.70
N VAL A 93 -4.45 18.83 7.20
CA VAL A 93 -5.21 19.37 6.07
C VAL A 93 -4.85 18.60 4.80
N GLU A 94 -3.55 18.44 4.53
CA GLU A 94 -3.08 17.69 3.37
C GLU A 94 -3.37 16.18 3.52
N LEU A 95 -3.15 15.62 4.72
CA LEU A 95 -3.48 14.22 5.00
C LEU A 95 -4.95 13.91 4.72
N LYS A 96 -5.86 14.80 5.12
CA LYS A 96 -7.30 14.66 4.87
C LYS A 96 -7.61 14.66 3.36
N LYS A 97 -7.01 15.57 2.59
CA LYS A 97 -7.21 15.61 1.13
C LYS A 97 -6.74 14.33 0.46
N ILE A 98 -5.55 13.85 0.81
CA ILE A 98 -4.99 12.62 0.24
C ILE A 98 -5.86 11.42 0.62
N ALA A 99 -6.26 11.31 1.89
CA ALA A 99 -7.14 10.24 2.35
C ALA A 99 -8.52 10.27 1.66
N HIS A 100 -9.09 11.46 1.43
CA HIS A 100 -10.34 11.63 0.70
C HIS A 100 -10.24 11.16 -0.75
N GLN A 101 -9.17 11.52 -1.46
CA GLN A 101 -8.91 11.05 -2.82
C GLN A 101 -8.70 9.54 -2.88
N LEU A 102 -7.94 8.99 -1.93
CA LEU A 102 -7.70 7.55 -1.83
C LEU A 102 -9.01 6.79 -1.56
N LYS A 103 -9.87 7.31 -0.68
CA LYS A 103 -11.22 6.77 -0.44
C LYS A 103 -12.06 6.71 -1.71
N GLY A 104 -12.09 7.80 -2.50
CA GLY A 104 -12.88 7.84 -3.73
C GLY A 104 -12.37 6.86 -4.78
N SER A 105 -11.06 6.87 -5.04
CA SER A 105 -10.42 5.97 -6.02
C SER A 105 -10.54 4.50 -5.65
N SER A 106 -10.26 4.13 -4.39
CA SER A 106 -10.43 2.75 -3.90
C SER A 106 -11.90 2.31 -3.83
N GLY A 107 -12.82 3.23 -3.50
CA GLY A 107 -14.26 2.96 -3.47
C GLY A 107 -14.83 2.64 -4.86
N ASN A 108 -14.39 3.36 -5.89
CA ASN A 108 -14.80 3.10 -7.28
C ASN A 108 -14.39 1.70 -7.75
N LEU A 109 -13.27 1.18 -7.24
CA LEU A 109 -12.76 -0.16 -7.54
C LEU A 109 -13.21 -1.23 -6.53
N ARG A 110 -14.09 -0.87 -5.59
CA ARG A 110 -14.56 -1.75 -4.50
C ARG A 110 -13.43 -2.39 -3.68
N MET A 111 -12.28 -1.71 -3.58
CA MET A 111 -11.17 -2.14 -2.73
C MET A 111 -11.43 -1.72 -1.28
N ASN A 112 -12.43 -2.36 -0.66
CA ASN A 112 -12.97 -1.97 0.66
C ASN A 112 -11.87 -1.93 1.74
N ASN A 113 -10.92 -2.86 1.70
CA ASN A 113 -9.78 -2.90 2.63
C ASN A 113 -8.88 -1.64 2.59
N ILE A 114 -8.83 -0.92 1.47
CA ILE A 114 -8.10 0.35 1.31
C ILE A 114 -9.05 1.52 1.59
N ALA A 115 -10.28 1.46 1.05
CA ALA A 115 -11.29 2.50 1.24
C ALA A 115 -11.61 2.72 2.72
N ASP A 116 -11.81 1.66 3.49
CA ASP A 116 -12.14 1.74 4.92
C ASP A 116 -11.01 2.35 5.74
N LYS A 117 -9.75 2.06 5.38
CA LYS A 117 -8.58 2.67 6.03
C LYS A 117 -8.46 4.14 5.67
N ALA A 118 -8.69 4.50 4.40
CA ALA A 118 -8.71 5.88 3.95
C ALA A 118 -9.81 6.70 4.67
N ILE A 119 -11.02 6.15 4.81
CA ILE A 119 -12.12 6.76 5.58
C ILE A 119 -11.71 7.02 7.03
N GLN A 120 -11.10 6.02 7.68
CA GLN A 120 -10.69 6.17 9.08
C GLN A 120 -9.55 7.19 9.24
N ILE A 121 -8.56 7.19 8.34
CA ILE A 121 -7.48 8.17 8.35
C ILE A 121 -8.04 9.59 8.12
N GLU A 122 -8.96 9.78 7.18
CA GLU A 122 -9.62 11.07 6.92
C GLU A 122 -10.33 11.61 8.18
N LYS A 123 -11.00 10.71 8.92
CA LYS A 123 -11.67 11.03 10.18
C LYS A 123 -10.66 11.39 11.28
N TYR A 124 -9.65 10.56 11.52
CA TYR A 124 -8.66 10.81 12.57
C TYR A 124 -7.77 12.03 12.28
N ALA A 125 -7.51 12.34 11.01
CA ALA A 125 -6.86 13.57 10.61
C ALA A 125 -7.71 14.80 10.98
N SER A 126 -9.03 14.73 10.80
CA SER A 126 -9.95 15.81 11.21
C SER A 126 -9.94 16.03 12.73
N ASP A 127 -9.71 14.97 13.50
CA ASP A 127 -9.59 15.00 14.97
C ASP A 127 -8.15 15.30 15.46
N SER A 128 -7.17 15.52 14.56
CA SER A 128 -5.74 15.70 14.88
C SER A 128 -5.13 14.54 15.71
N LYS A 129 -5.57 13.32 15.44
CA LYS A 129 -5.19 12.09 16.16
C LYS A 129 -4.03 11.37 15.48
N LYS A 130 -2.80 11.83 15.76
CA LYS A 130 -1.56 11.38 15.10
C LYS A 130 -1.32 9.87 15.24
N GLU A 131 -1.39 9.32 16.45
CA GLU A 131 -1.08 7.91 16.72
C GLU A 131 -2.01 6.98 15.94
N GLN A 132 -3.32 7.29 15.94
CA GLN A 132 -4.33 6.51 15.22
C GLN A 132 -4.13 6.59 13.70
N CYS A 133 -3.77 7.77 13.17
CA CYS A 133 -3.43 7.91 11.76
C CYS A 133 -2.21 7.05 11.39
N LEU A 134 -1.21 7.02 12.27
CA LEU A 134 0.04 6.28 12.05
C LEU A 134 -0.17 4.76 12.13
N GLU A 135 -1.02 4.27 13.03
CA GLU A 135 -1.41 2.86 13.09
C GLU A 135 -2.17 2.43 11.83
N LEU A 136 -3.17 3.19 11.42
CA LEU A 136 -3.93 2.91 10.20
C LEU A 136 -3.08 3.02 8.94
N PHE A 137 -2.10 3.93 8.91
CA PHE A 137 -1.15 4.05 7.82
C PHE A 137 -0.24 2.81 7.71
N LYS A 138 0.20 2.24 8.83
CA LYS A 138 0.95 0.96 8.83
C LYS A 138 0.10 -0.18 8.26
N ASP A 139 -1.17 -0.25 8.64
CA ASP A 139 -2.12 -1.23 8.09
C ASP A 139 -2.33 -1.05 6.58
N LEU A 140 -2.50 0.21 6.13
CA LEU A 140 -2.62 0.55 4.72
C LEU A 140 -1.41 0.06 3.92
N LYS A 141 -0.19 0.32 4.40
CA LYS A 141 1.06 -0.18 3.77
C LYS A 141 1.10 -1.71 3.70
N LYS A 142 0.63 -2.39 4.75
CA LYS A 142 0.55 -3.86 4.77
C LYS A 142 -0.45 -4.37 3.72
N ASN A 143 -1.64 -3.78 3.63
CA ASN A 143 -2.65 -4.12 2.63
C ASN A 143 -2.14 -3.88 1.21
N TYR A 144 -1.50 -2.75 0.96
CA TYR A 144 -0.86 -2.45 -0.33
C TYR A 144 0.11 -3.57 -0.74
N ARG A 145 1.05 -3.95 0.14
CA ARG A 145 2.01 -5.04 -0.15
C ARG A 145 1.34 -6.37 -0.45
N MET A 146 0.27 -6.70 0.27
CA MET A 146 -0.44 -7.96 0.07
C MET A 146 -1.15 -7.99 -1.28
N ASN A 147 -1.86 -6.91 -1.65
CA ASN A 147 -2.54 -6.82 -2.94
C ASN A 147 -1.54 -6.80 -4.11
N LEU A 148 -0.39 -6.14 -3.93
CA LEU A 148 0.67 -6.13 -4.94
C LEU A 148 1.22 -7.53 -5.20
N LYS A 149 1.41 -8.35 -4.14
CA LYS A 149 1.77 -9.76 -4.33
C LYS A 149 0.70 -10.51 -5.12
N LEU A 150 -0.58 -10.36 -4.82
CA LEU A 150 -1.66 -11.10 -5.52
C LEU A 150 -1.76 -10.75 -7.00
N ILE A 151 -1.62 -9.47 -7.34
CA ILE A 151 -1.71 -8.98 -8.73
C ILE A 151 -0.52 -9.43 -9.58
N TYR A 152 0.68 -9.42 -9.00
CA TYR A 152 1.91 -9.69 -9.74
C TYR A 152 2.40 -11.15 -9.66
N HIS A 153 2.02 -11.92 -8.63
CA HIS A 153 2.34 -13.35 -8.56
C HIS A 153 1.50 -14.21 -9.51
N SER A 154 0.26 -13.77 -9.82
CA SER A 154 -0.61 -14.41 -10.82
C SER A 154 -0.08 -14.33 -12.26
N ASN A 155 0.96 -13.51 -12.53
CA ASN A 155 1.51 -13.27 -13.87
C ASN A 155 2.96 -13.76 -14.06
N GLY A 156 3.55 -14.48 -13.09
CA GLY A 156 4.94 -14.95 -13.20
C GLY A 156 5.99 -13.83 -13.32
N LEU A 157 5.60 -12.56 -13.12
CA LEU A 157 6.50 -11.42 -13.19
C LEU A 157 7.18 -11.21 -11.83
N MET A 158 8.50 -11.22 -11.86
CA MET A 158 9.38 -10.84 -10.76
C MET A 158 8.85 -9.63 -9.99
N ILE A 159 8.82 -9.78 -8.67
CA ILE A 159 8.58 -8.73 -7.68
C ILE A 159 9.36 -7.47 -8.11
N LYS A 160 8.65 -6.42 -8.53
CA LYS A 160 9.23 -5.06 -8.58
C LYS A 160 9.50 -4.67 -7.13
N PHE A 161 10.73 -4.92 -6.68
CA PHE A 161 11.24 -4.32 -5.45
C PHE A 161 11.34 -2.81 -5.70
N PHE A 162 10.37 -2.05 -5.19
CA PHE A 162 10.58 -0.63 -4.97
C PHE A 162 11.59 -0.52 -3.83
N PHE A 163 12.85 -0.26 -4.20
CA PHE A 163 13.94 0.12 -3.29
C PHE A 163 13.78 1.56 -2.83
#